data_AF-A0A7X6HQ89-F1
#
_entry.id   AF-A0A7X6HQ89-F1
#
_cell.length_a   1.000
_cell.length_b   1.000
_cell.length_c   1.000
_cell.angle_alpha   90.00
_cell.angle_beta   90.00
_cell.angle_gamma   90.00
#
_symmetry.space_group_name_H-M   'P 1'
#
loop_
_entity.id
_entity.type
_entity.pdbx_description
1 polymer ?
#
loop_
_entity_poly.entity_id
_entity_poly.type
_entity_poly.pdbx_seq_one_letter_code
_entity_poly.pdbx_strand_id
1 'polypeptide(L)'
;MLKEIEIQNFRCFEHIKISGFERVNLIGGKNNAGKTALLEALLLFNDPDGSSIFALKTLRMESSESSEWLESIESTESIESKHKRGWANFFYSLNKDAVIVIHGKDETTSYIK
;
A
#
# COMPACT_ATOMS: atom_id res chain seq x y z
N MET A 1 -13.97 14.63 -4.99
CA MET A 1 -12.49 14.64 -4.82
C MET A 1 -12.13 14.08 -3.44
N LEU A 2 -11.01 13.36 -3.29
CA LEU A 2 -10.51 12.93 -1.96
C LEU A 2 -10.27 14.16 -1.08
N LYS A 3 -10.74 14.13 0.16
CA LYS A 3 -10.59 15.20 1.15
C LYS A 3 -9.82 14.76 2.39
N GLU A 4 -9.93 13.50 2.75
CA GLU A 4 -9.27 12.91 3.91
C GLU A 4 -8.85 11.47 3.60
N ILE A 5 -7.70 11.05 4.11
CA ILE A 5 -7.29 9.65 4.15
C ILE A 5 -6.79 9.31 5.56
N GLU A 6 -7.20 8.16 6.06
CA GLU A 6 -6.73 7.56 7.30
C GLU A 6 -6.11 6.20 6.98
N ILE A 7 -4.89 5.98 7.46
CA ILE A 7 -4.09 4.80 7.16
C ILE A 7 -3.66 4.18 8.49
N GLN A 8 -3.85 2.87 8.63
CA GLN A 8 -3.45 2.11 9.82
C GLN A 8 -2.68 0.86 9.42
N ASN A 9 -1.66 0.55 10.22
CA ASN A 9 -0.84 -0.65 10.09
C ASN A 9 -0.20 -0.82 8.69
N PHE A 10 0.29 0.28 8.09
CA PHE A 10 0.88 0.28 6.75
C PHE A 10 2.26 0.96 6.73
N ARG A 11 3.27 0.22 6.26
CA ARG A 11 4.68 0.63 6.17
C ARG A 11 5.17 1.19 7.50
N CYS A 12 5.45 2.49 7.58
CA CYS A 12 5.90 3.19 8.77
C CYS A 12 4.75 3.88 9.54
N PHE A 13 3.51 3.74 9.06
CA PHE A 13 2.33 4.31 9.68
C PHE A 13 1.65 3.25 10.56
N GLU A 14 1.90 3.31 11.87
CA GLU A 14 1.03 2.63 12.84
C GLU A 14 -0.40 3.20 12.71
N HIS A 15 -0.49 4.53 12.75
CA HIS A 15 -1.70 5.30 12.46
C HIS A 15 -1.31 6.67 11.91
N ILE A 16 -1.95 7.09 10.81
CA ILE A 16 -1.86 8.48 10.32
C ILE A 16 -3.18 8.91 9.70
N LYS A 17 -3.52 10.17 9.91
CA LYS A 17 -4.69 10.82 9.31
C LYS A 17 -4.27 12.11 8.64
N ILE A 18 -4.62 12.27 7.37
CA ILE A 18 -4.30 13.44 6.55
C ILE A 18 -5.61 13.98 5.98
N SER A 19 -5.86 15.26 6.20
CA SER A 19 -7.06 15.97 5.75
C SER A 19 -6.66 17.21 4.95
N GLY A 20 -7.61 17.75 4.17
CA GLY A 20 -7.40 18.98 3.40
C GLY A 20 -6.78 18.74 2.04
N PHE A 21 -7.02 17.57 1.45
CA PHE A 21 -6.63 17.34 0.06
C PHE A 21 -7.39 18.30 -0.86
N GLU A 22 -6.63 18.95 -1.73
CA GLU A 22 -7.14 19.83 -2.78
C GLU A 22 -6.71 19.31 -4.15
N ARG A 23 -7.09 20.03 -5.22
CA ARG A 23 -6.73 19.66 -6.60
C ARG A 23 -5.21 19.52 -6.81
N VAL A 24 -4.41 20.27 -6.06
CA VAL A 24 -2.94 20.19 -6.08
C VAL A 24 -2.45 20.10 -4.64
N ASN A 25 -1.65 19.08 -4.33
CA ASN A 25 -1.09 18.84 -3.00
C ASN A 25 0.43 18.77 -3.10
N LEU A 26 1.14 19.43 -2.17
CA LEU A 26 2.59 19.33 -2.05
C LEU A 26 2.94 18.45 -0.85
N ILE A 27 3.54 17.29 -1.12
CA ILE A 27 3.97 16.35 -0.08
C ILE A 27 5.48 16.51 0.12
N GLY A 28 5.88 17.27 1.15
CA GLY A 28 7.27 17.55 1.51
C GLY A 28 7.73 16.78 2.75
N GLY A 29 9.05 16.74 2.99
CA GLY A 29 9.63 16.16 4.20
C GLY A 29 10.99 15.51 3.98
N LYS A 30 11.68 15.13 5.06
CA LYS A 30 12.99 14.45 5.02
C LYS A 30 12.90 13.10 4.32
N ASN A 31 14.05 12.57 3.91
CA ASN A 31 14.14 11.19 3.45
C ASN A 31 13.62 10.24 4.54
N ASN A 32 13.00 9.14 4.11
CA ASN A 32 12.36 8.17 5.01
C ASN A 32 11.18 8.67 5.86
N ALA A 33 10.70 9.91 5.67
CA ALA A 33 9.54 10.43 6.43
C ALA A 33 8.18 9.83 6.04
N GLY A 34 8.14 8.80 5.19
CA GLY A 34 6.89 8.14 4.77
C GLY A 34 6.23 8.71 3.50
N LYS A 35 6.88 9.63 2.77
CA LYS A 35 6.30 10.21 1.53
C LYS A 35 5.94 9.15 0.47
N THR A 36 6.85 8.23 0.20
CA THR A 36 6.60 7.12 -0.73
C THR A 36 5.50 6.21 -0.18
N ALA A 37 5.53 5.87 1.12
CA ALA A 37 4.49 5.07 1.75
C ALA A 37 3.09 5.71 1.61
N LEU A 38 2.98 7.03 1.72
CA LEU A 38 1.71 7.73 1.51
C LEU A 38 1.22 7.57 0.06
N LEU A 39 2.10 7.71 -0.93
CA LEU A 39 1.73 7.52 -2.34
C LEU A 39 1.34 6.07 -2.65
N GLU A 40 2.01 5.10 -2.04
CA GLU A 40 1.65 3.68 -2.16
C GLU A 40 0.28 3.39 -1.54
N ALA A 41 -0.02 3.96 -0.38
CA ALA A 41 -1.33 3.82 0.27
C ALA A 41 -2.44 4.45 -0.58
N LEU A 42 -2.18 5.61 -1.22
CA LEU A 42 -3.13 6.24 -2.15
C LEU A 42 -3.41 5.38 -3.39
N LEU A 43 -2.38 4.72 -3.93
CA LEU A 43 -2.54 3.79 -5.05
C LEU A 43 -3.41 2.59 -4.63
N LEU A 44 -3.08 1.95 -3.50
CA LEU A 44 -3.84 0.81 -2.98
C LEU A 44 -5.28 1.19 -2.60
N PHE A 45 -5.50 2.40 -2.11
CA PHE A 45 -6.84 2.92 -1.82
C PHE A 45 -7.69 3.06 -3.09
N ASN A 46 -7.09 3.57 -4.17
CA ASN A 46 -7.79 3.78 -5.42
C ASN A 46 -8.07 2.47 -6.17
N ASP A 47 -7.19 1.48 -6.03
CA ASP A 47 -7.28 0.19 -6.70
C ASP A 47 -6.88 -0.96 -5.76
N PRO A 48 -7.77 -1.42 -4.86
CA PRO A 48 -7.44 -2.38 -3.80
C PRO A 48 -7.44 -3.83 -4.32
N ASP A 49 -6.67 -4.12 -5.36
CA ASP A 49 -6.58 -5.44 -5.97
C ASP A 49 -5.13 -5.95 -6.16
N GLY A 50 -4.98 -7.16 -6.70
CA GLY A 50 -3.66 -7.74 -6.95
C GLY A 50 -2.83 -7.02 -8.03
N SER A 51 -3.49 -6.29 -8.93
CA SER A 51 -2.84 -5.57 -10.03
C SER A 51 -2.12 -4.33 -9.51
N SER A 52 -2.68 -3.60 -8.55
CA SER A 52 -2.00 -2.47 -7.90
C SER A 52 -0.80 -2.91 -7.07
N ILE A 53 -0.88 -4.09 -6.43
CA ILE A 53 0.27 -4.72 -5.77
C ILE A 53 1.37 -5.05 -6.78
N PHE A 54 1.03 -5.58 -7.96
CA PHE A 54 2.00 -5.83 -9.01
C PHE A 54 2.62 -4.52 -9.53
N ALA A 55 1.81 -3.49 -9.77
CA ALA A 55 2.28 -2.17 -10.17
C ALA A 55 3.25 -1.58 -9.14
N LEU A 56 2.97 -1.72 -7.84
CA LEU A 56 3.88 -1.30 -6.76
C LEU A 56 5.24 -1.99 -6.85
N LYS A 57 5.27 -3.31 -7.07
CA LYS A 57 6.52 -4.05 -7.22
C LYS A 57 7.34 -3.50 -8.39
N THR A 58 6.69 -3.29 -9.54
CA THR A 58 7.35 -2.70 -10.71
C THR A 58 7.88 -1.29 -10.42
N LEU A 59 7.07 -0.42 -9.80
CA LEU A 59 7.47 0.95 -9.46
C LEU A 59 8.63 1.01 -8.45
N ARG A 60 8.73 0.02 -7.57
CA ARG A 60 9.84 -0.12 -6.62
C ARG A 60 11.09 -0.76 -7.22
N MET A 61 11.02 -1.17 -8.48
CA MET A 61 12.06 -1.98 -9.12
C MET A 61 12.33 -3.28 -8.33
N GLU A 62 11.31 -3.81 -7.65
CA GLU A 62 11.33 -5.16 -7.11
C GLU A 62 11.28 -6.09 -8.34
N SER A 63 12.44 -6.62 -8.74
CA SER A 63 12.57 -7.44 -9.95
C SER A 63 11.48 -8.51 -9.99
N SER A 64 10.80 -8.60 -11.12
CA SER A 64 9.90 -9.69 -11.44
C SER A 64 10.68 -11.01 -11.40
N GLU A 65 10.59 -11.73 -10.28
CA GLU A 65 10.79 -13.19 -10.27
C GLU A 65 9.77 -13.90 -11.19
N SER A 66 8.91 -13.16 -11.89
CA SER A 66 7.85 -13.65 -12.77
C SER A 66 8.34 -14.36 -14.03
N SER A 67 9.57 -14.12 -14.51
CA SER A 67 10.05 -14.77 -15.75
C SER A 67 10.82 -16.08 -15.52
N GLU A 68 11.36 -16.33 -14.33
CA GLU A 68 12.01 -17.61 -14.00
C GLU A 68 11.03 -18.64 -13.40
N TRP A 69 9.85 -18.21 -12.95
CA TRP A 69 8.87 -19.04 -12.22
C TRP A 69 7.73 -19.64 -13.06
N LEU A 70 7.62 -19.29 -14.34
CA LEU A 70 6.65 -19.92 -15.24
C LEU A 70 7.18 -21.21 -15.88
N GLU A 71 8.48 -21.49 -15.80
CA GLU A 71 9.09 -22.73 -16.31
C GLU A 71 9.30 -23.82 -15.23
N SER A 72 9.29 -23.49 -13.94
CA SER A 72 9.42 -24.45 -12.84
C SER A 72 8.17 -24.48 -11.96
N ILE A 73 7.28 -25.45 -12.24
CA ILE A 73 6.14 -25.80 -11.38
C ILE A 73 6.71 -26.40 -10.08
N GLU A 74 7.09 -25.54 -9.13
CA GLU A 74 7.49 -25.94 -7.78
C GLU A 74 6.30 -25.82 -6.82
N SER A 75 6.13 -26.85 -5.99
CA SER A 75 5.07 -27.09 -5.00
C SER A 75 4.39 -25.86 -4.34
N THR A 76 3.13 -26.04 -3.94
CA THR A 76 2.24 -25.03 -3.32
C THR A 76 2.87 -24.26 -2.13
N GLU A 77 3.78 -24.88 -1.39
CA GLU A 77 4.54 -24.24 -0.29
C GLU A 77 5.44 -23.09 -0.78
N SER A 78 6.01 -23.23 -1.98
CA SER A 78 6.90 -22.22 -2.57
C SER A 78 6.14 -20.93 -2.92
N ILE A 79 4.90 -21.07 -3.41
CA ILE A 79 4.00 -19.98 -3.75
C ILE A 79 3.58 -19.24 -2.48
N GLU A 80 3.18 -19.96 -1.43
CA GLU A 80 2.76 -19.34 -0.17
C GLU A 80 3.90 -18.53 0.49
N SER A 81 5.13 -19.04 0.43
CA SER A 81 6.32 -18.34 0.96
C SER A 81 6.62 -17.01 0.25
N LYS A 82 6.33 -16.92 -1.05
CA LYS A 82 6.54 -15.73 -1.88
C LYS A 82 5.48 -14.67 -1.68
N HIS A 83 4.21 -15.08 -1.60
CA HIS A 83 3.12 -14.16 -1.26
C HIS A 83 3.32 -13.58 0.14
N LYS A 84 3.77 -14.41 1.11
CA LYS A 84 4.12 -13.95 2.46
C LYS A 84 5.26 -12.91 2.46
N ARG A 85 6.29 -13.06 1.62
CA ARG A 85 7.37 -12.07 1.47
C ARG A 85 6.85 -10.73 0.94
N GLY A 86 6.03 -10.75 -0.12
CA GLY A 86 5.44 -9.53 -0.67
C GLY A 86 4.52 -8.81 0.33
N TRP A 87 3.74 -9.57 1.09
CA TRP A 87 2.87 -9.03 2.14
C TRP A 87 3.68 -8.41 3.29
N ALA A 88 4.74 -9.08 3.75
CA ALA A 88 5.59 -8.60 4.83
C ALA A 88 6.25 -7.24 4.54
N ASN A 89 6.46 -6.88 3.26
CA ASN A 89 7.01 -5.59 2.86
C ASN A 89 6.12 -4.41 3.28
N PHE A 90 4.83 -4.64 3.53
CA PHE A 90 3.91 -3.60 3.98
C PHE A 90 3.94 -3.34 5.50
N PHE A 91 4.78 -4.01 6.28
CA PHE A 91 4.80 -3.88 7.75
C PHE A 91 6.21 -3.59 8.27
N TYR A 92 6.63 -2.32 8.23
CA TYR A 92 7.94 -1.91 8.73
C TYR A 92 7.91 -1.70 10.24
N SER A 93 8.37 -2.70 11.00
CA SER A 93 8.28 -2.74 12.47
C SER A 93 6.83 -2.73 13.00
N LEU A 94 5.88 -3.17 12.18
CA LEU A 94 4.45 -3.26 12.50
C LEU A 94 3.97 -4.72 12.61
N ASN A 95 2.73 -4.91 13.06
CA ASN A 95 2.13 -6.23 13.22
C ASN A 95 1.75 -6.83 11.84
N LYS A 96 2.50 -7.88 11.43
CA LYS A 96 2.33 -8.59 10.15
C LYS A 96 1.09 -9.47 10.09
N ASP A 97 0.52 -9.83 11.24
CA ASP A 97 -0.69 -10.65 11.36
C ASP A 97 -1.96 -9.78 11.38
N ALA A 98 -1.82 -8.47 11.46
CA ALA A 98 -2.93 -7.53 11.40
C ALA A 98 -3.25 -7.11 9.96
N VAL A 99 -4.48 -6.63 9.77
CA VAL A 99 -4.93 -6.09 8.47
C VAL A 99 -4.37 -4.69 8.24
N ILE A 100 -4.16 -4.34 6.98
CA ILE A 100 -3.93 -2.96 6.56
C ILE A 100 -5.29 -2.29 6.41
N VAL A 101 -5.46 -1.11 6.99
CA VAL A 101 -6.71 -0.33 6.87
C VAL A 101 -6.40 1.00 6.20
N ILE A 102 -7.11 1.29 5.11
CA ILE A 102 -7.02 2.58 4.42
C ILE A 102 -8.44 3.07 4.16
N HIS A 103 -8.82 4.17 4.80
CA HIS A 103 -10.13 4.79 4.65
C HIS A 103 -9.99 6.17 4.02
N GLY A 104 -10.78 6.46 2.99
CA GLY A 104 -10.86 7.79 2.38
C GLY A 104 -12.22 8.42 2.64
N LYS A 105 -12.26 9.75 2.69
CA LYS A 105 -13.49 10.53 2.57
C LYS A 105 -13.38 11.47 1.39
N ASP A 106 -14.44 11.55 0.62
CA ASP A 106 -14.57 12.51 -0.46
C ASP A 106 -15.64 13.58 -0.15
N GLU A 107 -15.78 14.55 -1.04
CA GLU A 107 -16.78 15.63 -0.95
C GLU A 107 -18.23 15.11 -0.88
N THR A 108 -18.49 13.91 -1.40
CA THR A 108 -19.82 13.27 -1.42
C THR A 108 -20.12 12.47 -0.17
N THR A 109 -19.12 12.20 0.68
CA THR A 109 -19.27 11.50 1.96
C THR A 109 -19.86 12.46 3.01
N SER A 110 -21.07 12.95 2.76
CA SER A 110 -21.86 13.70 3.72
C SER A 110 -22.42 12.72 4.76
N TYR A 111 -22.07 12.95 6.03
CA TYR A 111 -22.74 12.46 7.24
C TYR A 111 -23.92 11.51 7.01
N ILE A 112 -23.68 10.20 7.06
CA ILE A 112 -24.71 9.30 7.54
C ILE A 112 -24.56 9.30 9.07
N LYS A 113 -25.58 9.85 9.75
CA LYS A 113 -25.72 9.83 11.21
C LYS A 113 -25.72 8.39 11.73
#